data_AF-A0AAD7N291-F1
#
_entry.id   AF-A0AAD7N291-F1
#
_cell.length_a   1.000
_cell.length_b   1.000
_cell.length_c   1.000
_cell.angle_alpha   90.00
_cell.angle_beta   90.00
_cell.angle_gamma   90.00
#
_symmetry.space_group_name_H-M   'P 1'
#
loop_
_entity.id
_entity.type
_entity.pdbx_description
1 polymer ?
#
loop_
_entity_poly.entity_id
_entity_poly.type
_entity_poly.pdbx_seq_one_letter_code
_entity_poly.pdbx_strand_id
1 'polypeptide(L)'
;MRGFSLMRATHILESRTQLPTVGITVSGGGYRAAIFGAGVLNALDGRNSSSVKKGTGGLLQSATHLAGLSGGSWLVTSLAQANLPTIQHLVLGDGHHLGGWLPESNLWSPSADPAEQAVFAQEILQELAIKAEHFPLSVGDTWGRALARRFSNATTSDTFFSNTSHGSGILFPDLANPSQRITICAIMAEILAENTANFSVLINETYPQPALRHDTSNYPNPFHSVTPATFSDSQETVLALCDGGEDGQISPLQPMLVPDRNIDVILAIDGTNDADGFAAGASLIATQERMQIFVRGLAAFPPVPPTLAGFANLTAQPTFFGCLPASHNGYDETRPAGPMLVYLPNGAPSRDGSPPLTNTSTFQETYTADEMQGMLAQTFTIATQGAEVDGALEDGEWAACLACAVVDRARARQGVKRSGVCGTCFERYCWEG
;
A
#
# COMPACT_ATOMS: atom_id res chain seq x y z
N MET A 1 -5.28 10.47 -28.45
CA MET A 1 -5.62 10.91 -27.09
C MET A 1 -4.45 10.58 -26.18
N ARG A 2 -3.88 11.56 -25.47
CA ARG A 2 -2.61 11.43 -24.72
C ARG A 2 -2.90 11.57 -23.23
N GLY A 3 -2.33 10.71 -22.39
CA GLY A 3 -2.67 10.53 -20.97
C GLY A 3 -2.28 11.67 -20.02
N PHE A 4 -2.48 11.44 -18.72
CA PHE A 4 -2.02 12.30 -17.64
C PHE A 4 -0.51 12.47 -17.75
N SER A 5 -0.06 13.70 -17.61
CA SER A 5 1.35 14.03 -17.51
C SER A 5 1.46 15.13 -16.48
N LEU A 6 2.41 15.01 -15.55
CA LEU A 6 2.81 16.12 -14.68
C LEU A 6 3.09 17.38 -15.52
N MET A 7 3.60 17.24 -16.74
CA MET A 7 3.79 18.37 -17.68
C MET A 7 2.48 18.94 -18.26
N ARG A 8 1.34 18.27 -18.15
CA ARG A 8 0.02 18.86 -18.46
C ARG A 8 -0.68 19.42 -17.24
N ALA A 9 -0.48 18.82 -16.08
CA ALA A 9 -0.77 19.49 -14.80
C ALA A 9 0.04 20.80 -14.69
N THR A 10 1.20 20.90 -15.36
CA THR A 10 1.93 22.18 -15.48
C THR A 10 1.28 23.25 -16.38
N HIS A 11 0.17 22.97 -17.08
CA HIS A 11 -0.67 24.05 -17.62
C HIS A 11 -1.53 24.70 -16.52
N ILE A 12 -1.75 24.00 -15.40
CA ILE A 12 -2.39 24.52 -14.19
C ILE A 12 -1.36 25.20 -13.28
N LEU A 13 -0.08 24.82 -13.36
CA LEU A 13 1.01 25.47 -12.63
C LEU A 13 1.57 26.65 -13.44
N GLU A 14 1.61 27.84 -12.83
CA GLU A 14 2.18 29.04 -13.46
C GLU A 14 3.72 28.96 -13.60
N SER A 15 4.37 28.08 -12.81
CA SER A 15 5.81 27.81 -12.85
C SER A 15 6.15 26.32 -12.96
N ARG A 16 7.17 25.99 -13.78
CA ARG A 16 7.72 24.63 -13.93
C ARG A 16 8.79 24.26 -12.89
N THR A 17 9.16 25.18 -11.99
CA THR A 17 10.23 24.96 -11.01
C THR A 17 9.74 24.41 -9.66
N GLN A 18 8.43 24.29 -9.46
CA GLN A 18 7.82 23.79 -8.22
C GLN A 18 6.77 22.70 -8.52
N LEU A 19 7.24 21.56 -9.02
CA LEU A 19 6.36 20.39 -9.21
C LEU A 19 5.91 19.83 -7.86
N PRO A 20 4.67 19.32 -7.75
CA PRO A 20 4.21 18.70 -6.53
C PRO A 20 4.94 17.39 -6.25
N THR A 21 5.22 17.13 -4.98
CA THR A 21 5.72 15.84 -4.53
C THR A 21 4.54 14.92 -4.21
N VAL A 22 4.38 13.84 -4.99
CA VAL A 22 3.25 12.92 -4.86
C VAL A 22 3.67 11.67 -4.09
N GLY A 23 2.93 11.34 -3.03
CA GLY A 23 3.00 10.07 -2.31
C GLY A 23 1.79 9.19 -2.60
N ILE A 24 1.99 7.88 -2.63
CA ILE A 24 0.92 6.87 -2.72
C ILE A 24 1.09 5.90 -1.56
N THR A 25 0.01 5.57 -0.85
CA THR A 25 0.00 4.55 0.19
C THR A 25 -1.02 3.48 -0.14
N VAL A 26 -0.64 2.21 0.06
CA VAL A 26 -1.53 1.05 -0.08
C VAL A 26 -1.67 0.40 1.29
N SER A 27 -2.91 0.27 1.76
CA SER A 27 -3.20 -0.29 3.07
C SER A 27 -2.94 -1.80 3.16
N GLY A 28 -2.95 -2.32 4.39
CA GLY A 28 -2.97 -3.75 4.69
C GLY A 28 -4.34 -4.41 4.51
N GLY A 29 -4.36 -5.73 4.59
CA GLY A 29 -5.56 -6.54 4.35
C GLY A 29 -5.35 -7.75 3.44
N GLY A 30 -4.18 -8.40 3.53
CA GLY A 30 -3.84 -9.59 2.76
C GLY A 30 -3.96 -9.42 1.24
N TYR A 31 -4.37 -10.47 0.55
CA TYR A 31 -4.56 -10.47 -0.90
C TYR A 31 -5.57 -9.42 -1.36
N ARG A 32 -6.67 -9.21 -0.63
CA ARG A 32 -7.66 -8.18 -0.97
C ARG A 32 -7.01 -6.82 -1.15
N ALA A 33 -6.24 -6.38 -0.15
CA ALA A 33 -5.58 -5.08 -0.20
C ALA A 33 -4.48 -5.04 -1.27
N ALA A 34 -3.75 -6.14 -1.49
CA ALA A 34 -2.77 -6.24 -2.57
C ALA A 34 -3.41 -6.09 -3.97
N ILE A 35 -4.52 -6.81 -4.23
CA ILE A 35 -5.23 -6.80 -5.52
C ILE A 35 -5.95 -5.47 -5.72
N PHE A 36 -6.59 -4.92 -4.69
CA PHE A 36 -7.21 -3.60 -4.74
C PHE A 36 -6.15 -2.52 -5.01
N GLY A 37 -5.04 -2.53 -4.26
CA GLY A 37 -3.89 -1.68 -4.53
C GLY A 37 -3.43 -1.77 -5.99
N ALA A 38 -3.27 -2.99 -6.51
CA ALA A 38 -2.86 -3.23 -7.89
C ALA A 38 -3.87 -2.62 -8.89
N GLY A 39 -5.16 -2.84 -8.69
CA GLY A 39 -6.21 -2.28 -9.55
C GLY A 39 -6.18 -0.74 -9.59
N VAL A 40 -5.98 -0.09 -8.45
CA VAL A 40 -5.85 1.37 -8.39
C VAL A 40 -4.56 1.83 -9.07
N LEU A 41 -3.41 1.21 -8.79
CA LEU A 41 -2.15 1.55 -9.46
C LEU A 41 -2.26 1.37 -10.98
N ASN A 42 -2.99 0.34 -11.45
CA ASN A 42 -3.25 0.11 -12.86
C ASN A 42 -4.06 1.25 -13.48
N ALA A 43 -5.08 1.76 -12.78
CA ALA A 43 -5.86 2.93 -13.17
C ALA A 43 -5.04 4.23 -13.21
N LEU A 44 -3.93 4.30 -12.48
CA LEU A 44 -3.00 5.44 -12.47
C LEU A 44 -1.83 5.26 -13.43
N ASP A 45 -1.64 4.07 -14.02
CA ASP A 45 -0.49 3.75 -14.86
C ASP A 45 -0.63 4.35 -16.28
N GLY A 46 0.31 5.22 -16.66
CA GLY A 46 0.35 5.83 -17.99
C GLY A 46 0.71 4.87 -19.13
N ARG A 47 1.19 3.67 -18.81
CA ARG A 47 1.42 2.59 -19.79
C ARG A 47 0.15 1.81 -20.12
N ASN A 48 -0.91 1.97 -19.31
CA ASN A 48 -2.22 1.39 -19.60
C ASN A 48 -3.06 2.37 -20.44
N SER A 49 -3.42 1.95 -21.65
CA SER A 49 -4.19 2.77 -22.58
C SER A 49 -5.60 3.11 -22.09
N SER A 50 -6.22 2.26 -21.28
CA SER A 50 -7.53 2.52 -20.68
C SER A 50 -7.44 3.61 -19.61
N SER A 51 -6.41 3.57 -18.77
CA SER A 51 -6.11 4.63 -17.79
C SER A 51 -5.85 5.97 -18.47
N VAL A 52 -5.11 5.95 -19.58
CA VAL A 52 -4.86 7.12 -20.41
C VAL A 52 -6.16 7.70 -20.99
N LYS A 53 -7.11 6.85 -21.41
CA LYS A 53 -8.42 7.27 -21.91
C LYS A 53 -9.30 7.87 -20.81
N LYS A 54 -9.27 7.29 -19.60
CA LYS A 54 -9.96 7.82 -18.41
C LYS A 54 -9.32 9.11 -17.87
N GLY A 55 -8.11 9.45 -18.30
CA GLY A 55 -7.42 10.70 -17.94
C GLY A 55 -6.60 10.64 -16.65
N THR A 56 -6.60 9.50 -15.94
CA THR A 56 -5.85 9.24 -14.71
C THR A 56 -4.47 8.61 -14.97
N GLY A 57 -4.29 7.96 -16.13
CA GLY A 57 -3.07 7.24 -16.49
C GLY A 57 -1.87 8.16 -16.68
N GLY A 58 -0.84 7.98 -15.86
CA GLY A 58 0.38 8.80 -15.81
C GLY A 58 0.70 9.30 -14.39
N LEU A 59 -0.28 9.23 -13.48
CA LEU A 59 -0.12 9.66 -12.09
C LEU A 59 0.82 8.73 -11.30
N LEU A 60 0.85 7.43 -11.62
CA LEU A 60 1.82 6.50 -11.03
C LEU A 60 3.26 6.89 -11.36
N GLN A 61 3.54 7.24 -12.63
CA GLN A 61 4.87 7.72 -13.06
C GLN A 61 5.25 9.07 -12.44
N SER A 62 4.26 9.77 -11.90
CA SER A 62 4.38 11.07 -11.25
C SER A 62 4.73 10.94 -9.76
N ALA A 63 4.46 9.78 -9.17
CA ALA A 63 4.73 9.50 -7.77
C ALA A 63 6.23 9.55 -7.49
N THR A 64 6.58 10.06 -6.32
CA THR A 64 7.95 10.09 -5.79
C THR A 64 8.11 9.10 -4.64
N HIS A 65 7.01 8.73 -4.00
CA HIS A 65 6.97 7.81 -2.87
C HIS A 65 5.80 6.84 -3.05
N LEU A 66 6.05 5.56 -2.79
CA LEU A 66 5.06 4.51 -2.76
C LEU A 66 5.30 3.67 -1.51
N ALA A 67 4.33 3.64 -0.60
CA ALA A 67 4.40 2.79 0.58
C ALA A 67 3.28 1.76 0.61
N GLY A 68 3.60 0.58 1.12
CA GLY A 68 2.66 -0.51 1.32
C GLY A 68 2.86 -1.14 2.69
N LEU A 69 1.77 -1.47 3.38
CA LEU A 69 1.77 -2.16 4.67
C LEU A 69 1.04 -3.50 4.53
N SER A 70 1.51 -4.55 5.23
CA SER A 70 0.87 -5.87 5.22
C SER A 70 0.57 -6.34 3.79
N GLY A 71 -0.66 -6.69 3.43
CA GLY A 71 -1.05 -6.99 2.03
C GLY A 71 -0.57 -5.97 0.98
N GLY A 72 -0.66 -4.67 1.26
CA GLY A 72 -0.12 -3.63 0.37
C GLY A 72 1.41 -3.68 0.22
N SER A 73 2.12 -4.20 1.22
CA SER A 73 3.57 -4.43 1.15
C SER A 73 3.94 -5.54 0.16
N TRP A 74 3.06 -6.56 -0.02
CA TRP A 74 3.26 -7.64 -0.99
C TRP A 74 3.21 -7.09 -2.42
N LEU A 75 2.28 -6.18 -2.69
CA LEU A 75 2.19 -5.45 -3.95
C LEU A 75 3.44 -4.62 -4.22
N VAL A 76 3.83 -3.72 -3.31
CA VAL A 76 4.95 -2.79 -3.61
C VAL A 76 6.29 -3.52 -3.68
N THR A 77 6.46 -4.60 -2.90
CA THR A 77 7.65 -5.46 -2.95
C THR A 77 7.70 -6.27 -4.25
N SER A 78 6.59 -6.89 -4.67
CA SER A 78 6.51 -7.61 -5.96
C SER A 78 6.77 -6.68 -7.14
N LEU A 79 6.22 -5.47 -7.11
CA LEU A 79 6.46 -4.46 -8.15
C LEU A 79 7.94 -4.07 -8.21
N ALA A 80 8.58 -3.81 -7.06
CA ALA A 80 9.99 -3.44 -6.99
C ALA A 80 10.91 -4.57 -7.53
N GLN A 81 10.71 -5.80 -7.07
CA GLN A 81 11.54 -6.94 -7.50
C GLN A 81 11.36 -7.35 -8.95
N ALA A 82 10.18 -7.13 -9.52
CA ALA A 82 9.92 -7.41 -10.93
C ALA A 82 10.41 -6.28 -11.86
N ASN A 83 11.16 -5.31 -11.33
CA ASN A 83 11.63 -4.12 -12.06
C ASN A 83 10.48 -3.27 -12.64
N LEU A 84 9.43 -3.08 -11.84
CA LEU A 84 8.31 -2.18 -12.09
C LEU A 84 7.60 -2.41 -13.44
N PRO A 85 7.11 -3.63 -13.75
CA PRO A 85 6.37 -3.88 -14.98
C PRO A 85 5.02 -3.14 -14.98
N THR A 86 4.21 -3.29 -16.04
CA THR A 86 2.80 -2.89 -15.97
C THR A 86 2.10 -3.74 -14.91
N ILE A 87 1.09 -3.18 -14.24
CA ILE A 87 0.42 -3.91 -13.15
C ILE A 87 -0.23 -5.22 -13.65
N GLN A 88 -0.76 -5.23 -14.87
CA GLN A 88 -1.31 -6.45 -15.45
C GLN A 88 -0.25 -7.54 -15.62
N HIS A 89 0.95 -7.21 -16.12
CA HIS A 89 2.02 -8.20 -16.23
C HIS A 89 2.58 -8.62 -14.87
N LEU A 90 2.55 -7.73 -13.87
CA LEU A 90 2.94 -8.07 -12.50
C LEU A 90 2.03 -9.17 -11.93
N VAL A 91 0.72 -8.98 -12.04
CA VAL A 91 -0.27 -9.82 -11.37
C VAL A 91 -0.59 -11.07 -12.18
N LEU A 92 -0.79 -10.96 -13.49
CA LEU A 92 -1.23 -12.05 -14.36
C LEU A 92 -0.09 -12.73 -15.13
N GLY A 93 1.12 -12.18 -15.04
CA GLY A 93 2.25 -12.60 -15.87
C GLY A 93 2.14 -12.12 -17.31
N ASP A 94 3.19 -12.41 -18.10
CA ASP A 94 3.24 -12.12 -19.54
C ASP A 94 3.38 -13.38 -20.40
N GLY A 95 3.28 -14.57 -19.77
CA GLY A 95 3.47 -15.87 -20.43
C GLY A 95 4.90 -16.14 -20.90
N HIS A 96 5.86 -15.30 -20.52
CA HIS A 96 7.26 -15.38 -20.93
C HIS A 96 8.22 -15.20 -19.75
N HIS A 97 8.51 -13.95 -19.39
CA HIS A 97 9.55 -13.59 -18.42
C HIS A 97 8.97 -13.30 -17.03
N LEU A 98 7.67 -13.02 -16.97
CA LEU A 98 6.92 -12.77 -15.75
C LEU A 98 5.89 -13.87 -15.54
N GLY A 99 6.07 -14.66 -14.48
CA GLY A 99 5.15 -15.74 -14.09
C GLY A 99 3.82 -15.24 -13.52
N GLY A 100 3.76 -13.99 -13.06
CA GLY A 100 2.61 -13.43 -12.36
C GLY A 100 2.60 -13.80 -10.88
N TRP A 101 1.54 -13.38 -10.18
CA TRP A 101 1.28 -13.84 -8.82
C TRP A 101 0.66 -15.24 -8.87
N LEU A 102 0.93 -16.06 -7.85
CA LEU A 102 0.41 -17.44 -7.75
C LEU A 102 -0.56 -17.60 -6.55
N PRO A 103 -1.71 -16.90 -6.54
CA PRO A 103 -2.63 -16.92 -5.40
C PRO A 103 -3.49 -18.18 -5.33
N GLU A 104 -3.42 -19.11 -6.26
CA GLU A 104 -4.29 -20.29 -6.29
C GLU A 104 -3.96 -21.28 -5.16
N SER A 105 -2.79 -21.13 -4.54
CA SER A 105 -2.27 -22.05 -3.51
C SER A 105 -2.26 -21.42 -2.12
N ASN A 106 -2.80 -22.16 -1.14
CA ASN A 106 -2.82 -21.73 0.26
C ASN A 106 -1.40 -21.49 0.78
N LEU A 107 -1.18 -20.41 1.53
CA LEU A 107 0.14 -19.97 1.98
C LEU A 107 0.97 -21.08 2.66
N TRP A 108 0.29 -21.94 3.43
CA TRP A 108 0.89 -22.96 4.28
C TRP A 108 0.74 -24.37 3.77
N SER A 109 -0.40 -24.63 3.12
CA SER A 109 -0.76 -25.92 2.56
C SER A 109 -0.94 -25.82 1.04
N PRO A 110 0.12 -25.45 0.29
CA PRO A 110 0.01 -25.17 -1.14
C PRO A 110 -0.38 -26.39 -1.99
N SER A 111 -0.22 -27.62 -1.49
CA SER A 111 -0.63 -28.83 -2.21
C SER A 111 -1.37 -29.82 -1.31
N ALA A 112 -2.32 -30.54 -1.93
CA ALA A 112 -2.96 -31.70 -1.31
C ALA A 112 -2.14 -32.99 -1.49
N ASP A 113 -1.12 -32.99 -2.35
CA ASP A 113 -0.16 -34.10 -2.47
C ASP A 113 0.80 -34.06 -1.28
N PRO A 114 0.83 -35.10 -0.42
CA PRO A 114 1.74 -35.14 0.72
C PRO A 114 3.23 -35.04 0.34
N ALA A 115 3.63 -35.50 -0.84
CA ALA A 115 5.00 -35.43 -1.30
C ALA A 115 5.40 -33.98 -1.65
N GLU A 116 4.56 -33.26 -2.40
CA GLU A 116 4.79 -31.84 -2.71
C GLU A 116 4.75 -30.97 -1.45
N GLN A 117 3.81 -31.24 -0.55
CA GLN A 117 3.72 -30.55 0.74
C GLN A 117 4.97 -30.77 1.60
N ALA A 118 5.52 -32.00 1.60
CA ALA A 118 6.75 -32.31 2.31
C ALA A 118 7.97 -31.59 1.69
N VAL A 119 8.05 -31.53 0.36
CA VAL A 119 9.10 -30.77 -0.35
C VAL A 119 9.04 -29.29 0.02
N PHE A 120 7.86 -28.67 -0.06
CA PHE A 120 7.67 -27.27 0.31
C PHE A 120 8.12 -26.97 1.74
N ALA A 121 7.70 -27.78 2.71
CA ALA A 121 8.08 -27.62 4.11
C ALA A 121 9.60 -27.82 4.32
N GLN A 122 10.19 -28.83 3.68
CA GLN A 122 11.61 -29.14 3.78
C GLN A 122 12.48 -28.03 3.21
N GLU A 123 12.11 -27.48 2.04
CA GLU A 123 12.86 -26.39 1.42
C GLU A 123 12.85 -25.12 2.27
N ILE A 124 11.69 -24.74 2.81
CA ILE A 124 11.62 -23.59 3.74
C ILE A 124 12.54 -23.82 4.94
N LEU A 125 12.50 -25.01 5.57
CA LEU A 125 13.37 -25.31 6.70
C LEU A 125 14.87 -25.26 6.33
N GLN A 126 15.24 -25.69 5.12
CA GLN A 126 16.62 -25.60 4.61
C GLN A 126 17.06 -24.16 4.36
N GLU A 127 16.18 -23.33 3.78
CA GLU A 127 16.43 -21.90 3.57
C GLU A 127 16.63 -21.18 4.91
N LEU A 128 15.81 -21.51 5.92
CA LEU A 128 15.92 -20.95 7.27
C LEU A 128 17.18 -21.43 8.00
N ALA A 129 17.65 -22.66 7.74
CA ALA A 129 18.87 -23.19 8.35
C ALA A 129 20.07 -22.27 8.09
N ILE A 130 20.17 -21.74 6.87
CA ILE A 130 21.25 -20.82 6.46
C ILE A 130 21.21 -19.54 7.29
N LYS A 131 20.00 -18.98 7.54
CA LYS A 131 19.85 -17.80 8.38
C LYS A 131 20.18 -18.11 9.85
N ALA A 132 19.75 -19.27 10.35
CA ALA A 132 19.91 -19.68 11.75
C ALA A 132 21.38 -19.75 12.21
N GLU A 133 22.32 -19.98 11.28
CA GLU A 133 23.76 -19.99 11.58
C GLU A 133 24.30 -18.61 12.02
N HIS A 134 23.61 -17.52 11.67
CA HIS A 134 24.12 -16.16 11.83
C HIS A 134 23.13 -15.17 12.44
N PHE A 135 21.83 -15.43 12.33
CA PHE A 135 20.78 -14.48 12.69
C PHE A 135 19.59 -15.15 13.41
N PRO A 136 18.88 -14.39 14.26
CA PRO A 136 17.58 -14.80 14.81
C PRO A 136 16.59 -15.31 13.76
N LEU A 137 15.87 -16.38 14.07
CA LEU A 137 14.70 -16.79 13.30
C LEU A 137 13.42 -16.24 13.95
N SER A 138 12.40 -16.11 13.11
CA SER A 138 11.06 -15.65 13.51
C SER A 138 10.00 -16.21 12.58
N VAL A 139 8.73 -16.12 12.97
CA VAL A 139 7.62 -16.44 12.07
C VAL A 139 7.67 -15.63 10.77
N GLY A 140 8.17 -14.39 10.83
CA GLY A 140 8.35 -13.52 9.68
C GLY A 140 9.29 -14.10 8.61
N ASP A 141 10.24 -14.95 8.99
CA ASP A 141 11.15 -15.59 8.05
C ASP A 141 10.43 -16.66 7.22
N THR A 142 9.69 -17.55 7.88
CA THR A 142 8.87 -18.57 7.21
C THR A 142 7.80 -17.91 6.34
N TRP A 143 7.12 -16.90 6.88
CA TRP A 143 6.12 -16.13 6.14
C TRP A 143 6.72 -15.48 4.89
N GLY A 144 7.87 -14.82 5.03
CA GLY A 144 8.58 -14.21 3.92
C GLY A 144 8.94 -15.21 2.82
N ARG A 145 9.38 -16.42 3.19
CA ARG A 145 9.67 -17.50 2.21
C ARG A 145 8.43 -18.09 1.56
N ALA A 146 7.31 -18.17 2.28
CA ALA A 146 6.03 -18.58 1.73
C ALA A 146 5.46 -17.52 0.76
N LEU A 147 5.55 -16.23 1.11
CA LEU A 147 5.18 -15.12 0.22
C LEU A 147 6.07 -15.04 -1.01
N ALA A 148 7.39 -15.27 -0.87
CA ALA A 148 8.32 -15.21 -1.99
C ALA A 148 7.92 -16.18 -3.11
N ARG A 149 7.41 -17.37 -2.76
CA ARG A 149 6.90 -18.34 -3.74
C ARG A 149 5.67 -17.86 -4.53
N ARG A 150 4.96 -16.84 -4.04
CA ARG A 150 3.71 -16.31 -4.65
C ARG A 150 3.88 -14.98 -5.35
N PHE A 151 4.74 -14.13 -4.81
CA PHE A 151 4.90 -12.74 -5.22
C PHE A 151 6.24 -12.47 -5.89
N SER A 152 7.19 -13.42 -5.84
CA SER A 152 8.47 -13.27 -6.52
C SER A 152 8.42 -13.75 -7.95
N ASN A 153 9.01 -12.94 -8.83
CA ASN A 153 9.19 -13.31 -10.23
C ASN A 153 10.13 -14.51 -10.44
N ALA A 154 10.88 -14.91 -9.42
CA ALA A 154 11.74 -16.08 -9.47
C ALA A 154 10.99 -17.42 -9.32
N THR A 155 9.67 -17.39 -9.06
CA THR A 155 8.84 -18.59 -8.91
C THR A 155 7.75 -18.61 -9.97
N THR A 156 7.53 -19.76 -10.60
CA THR A 156 6.42 -20.02 -11.53
C THR A 156 5.60 -21.21 -11.03
N SER A 157 4.46 -21.47 -11.65
CA SER A 157 3.68 -22.69 -11.38
C SER A 157 4.51 -23.97 -11.49
N ASP A 158 5.42 -24.01 -12.48
CA ASP A 158 6.23 -25.18 -12.78
C ASP A 158 7.39 -25.36 -11.79
N THR A 159 7.90 -24.25 -11.24
CA THR A 159 9.04 -24.28 -10.31
C THR A 159 8.64 -24.23 -8.84
N PHE A 160 7.34 -24.11 -8.53
CA PHE A 160 6.83 -23.87 -7.17
C PHE A 160 7.30 -24.91 -6.15
N PHE A 161 7.31 -26.19 -6.52
CA PHE A 161 7.76 -27.32 -5.70
C PHE A 161 9.12 -27.87 -6.13
N SER A 162 9.95 -27.02 -6.74
CA SER A 162 11.29 -27.38 -7.19
C SER A 162 12.34 -26.60 -6.43
N ASN A 163 13.45 -27.26 -6.10
CA ASN A 163 14.55 -26.67 -5.33
C ASN A 163 15.29 -25.60 -6.14
N THR A 164 14.71 -24.40 -6.16
CA THR A 164 15.24 -23.19 -6.80
C THR A 164 15.35 -22.08 -5.76
N SER A 165 15.94 -20.94 -6.14
CA SER A 165 16.18 -19.86 -5.18
C SER A 165 14.89 -19.22 -4.62
N HIS A 166 13.77 -19.28 -5.35
CA HIS A 166 12.54 -18.54 -5.03
C HIS A 166 12.82 -17.09 -4.59
N GLY A 167 13.73 -16.42 -5.29
CA GLY A 167 14.10 -15.03 -5.03
C GLY A 167 15.04 -14.81 -3.84
N SER A 168 15.61 -15.85 -3.22
CA SER A 168 16.55 -15.72 -2.09
C SER A 168 17.83 -14.94 -2.43
N GLY A 169 18.17 -14.83 -3.71
CA GLY A 169 19.31 -14.05 -4.20
C GLY A 169 19.00 -12.59 -4.52
N ILE A 170 17.75 -12.13 -4.38
CA ILE A 170 17.36 -10.75 -4.67
C ILE A 170 17.72 -9.87 -3.48
N LEU A 171 18.67 -8.96 -3.64
CA LEU A 171 19.08 -8.04 -2.60
C LEU A 171 18.38 -6.68 -2.79
N PHE A 172 18.14 -5.94 -1.70
CA PHE A 172 17.60 -4.58 -1.78
C PHE A 172 18.37 -3.64 -2.73
N PRO A 173 19.72 -3.68 -2.81
CA PRO A 173 20.48 -2.94 -3.80
C PRO A 173 20.14 -3.31 -5.26
N ASP A 174 19.73 -4.54 -5.53
CA ASP A 174 19.34 -5.00 -6.87
C ASP A 174 17.98 -4.43 -7.31
N LEU A 175 17.17 -3.97 -6.34
CA LEU A 175 15.87 -3.35 -6.57
C LEU A 175 15.98 -1.89 -7.02
N ALA A 176 17.18 -1.29 -6.98
CA ALA A 176 17.39 0.09 -7.36
C ALA A 176 17.33 0.25 -8.90
N ASN A 177 16.15 0.56 -9.43
CA ASN A 177 16.02 0.91 -10.85
C ASN A 177 16.36 2.40 -11.08
N PRO A 178 17.44 2.75 -11.81
CA PRO A 178 17.81 4.14 -12.07
C PRO A 178 16.82 4.90 -12.97
N SER A 179 15.93 4.19 -13.69
CA SER A 179 14.98 4.77 -14.65
C SER A 179 13.66 5.26 -14.03
N GLN A 180 13.30 4.80 -12.82
CA GLN A 180 12.13 5.28 -12.08
C GLN A 180 12.53 5.72 -10.67
N ARG A 181 12.39 7.02 -10.39
CA ARG A 181 12.75 7.66 -9.11
C ARG A 181 11.60 7.58 -8.09
N ILE A 182 11.01 6.39 -7.92
CA ILE A 182 10.01 6.17 -6.88
C ILE A 182 10.71 5.57 -5.67
N THR A 183 10.65 6.26 -4.53
CA THR A 183 11.09 5.70 -3.25
C THR A 183 10.03 4.71 -2.77
N ILE A 184 10.38 3.44 -2.69
CA ILE A 184 9.48 2.38 -2.24
C ILE A 184 9.73 2.06 -0.77
N CYS A 185 8.68 2.05 0.03
CA CYS A 185 8.71 1.69 1.45
C CYS A 185 7.73 0.54 1.70
N ALA A 186 8.26 -0.67 1.91
CA ALA A 186 7.47 -1.81 2.31
C ALA A 186 7.55 -1.95 3.84
N ILE A 187 6.39 -1.94 4.51
CA ILE A 187 6.28 -2.22 5.93
C ILE A 187 5.74 -3.64 6.05
N MET A 188 6.67 -4.58 6.12
CA MET A 188 6.43 -5.99 6.41
C MET A 188 6.90 -6.28 7.82
N ALA A 189 5.95 -6.53 8.69
CA ALA A 189 6.15 -7.30 9.89
C ALA A 189 4.82 -7.99 10.15
N GLU A 190 4.83 -9.16 10.77
CA GLU A 190 3.63 -10.00 10.93
C GLU A 190 3.59 -10.47 12.37
N ILE A 191 2.38 -10.56 12.95
CA ILE A 191 2.11 -11.30 14.18
C ILE A 191 1.47 -12.64 13.80
N LEU A 192 1.56 -13.63 14.68
CA LEU A 192 0.90 -14.93 14.52
C LEU A 192 -0.59 -14.78 14.18
N ALA A 193 -0.98 -15.05 12.94
CA ALA A 193 -2.32 -15.54 12.64
C ALA A 193 -2.44 -16.98 13.19
N GLU A 194 -3.63 -17.40 13.62
CA GLU A 194 -3.88 -18.73 14.22
C GLU A 194 -3.33 -19.90 13.36
N ASN A 195 -3.30 -19.73 12.03
CA ASN A 195 -2.78 -20.72 11.07
C ASN A 195 -1.23 -20.88 11.07
N THR A 196 -0.49 -19.92 11.64
CA THR A 196 0.98 -19.91 11.70
C THR A 196 1.54 -20.64 12.94
N ALA A 197 0.67 -20.99 13.90
CA ALA A 197 1.06 -21.62 15.15
C ALA A 197 1.83 -22.93 14.92
N ASN A 198 1.43 -23.73 13.92
CA ASN A 198 2.11 -24.98 13.58
C ASN A 198 3.55 -24.76 13.07
N PHE A 199 3.78 -23.71 12.27
CA PHE A 199 5.13 -23.39 11.78
C PHE A 199 6.01 -22.77 12.85
N SER A 200 5.44 -21.96 13.75
CA SER A 200 6.19 -21.42 14.88
C SER A 200 6.62 -22.51 15.85
N VAL A 201 5.74 -23.50 16.09
CA VAL A 201 6.10 -24.73 16.80
C VAL A 201 7.20 -25.46 16.07
N LEU A 202 7.08 -25.69 14.76
CA LEU A 202 8.09 -26.38 13.96
C LEU A 202 9.46 -25.68 13.96
N ILE A 203 9.50 -24.35 13.83
CA ILE A 203 10.75 -23.56 13.92
C ILE A 203 11.33 -23.70 15.32
N ASN A 204 10.53 -23.55 16.37
CA ASN A 204 11.02 -23.63 17.74
C ASN A 204 11.51 -25.04 18.12
N GLU A 205 10.85 -26.09 17.61
CA GLU A 205 11.29 -27.48 17.76
C GLU A 205 12.59 -27.76 16.98
N THR A 206 12.73 -27.20 15.78
CA THR A 206 13.89 -27.44 14.90
C THR A 206 15.11 -26.57 15.28
N TYR A 207 14.85 -25.32 15.65
CA TYR A 207 15.84 -24.27 15.95
C TYR A 207 15.45 -23.52 17.24
N PRO A 208 15.66 -24.13 18.43
CA PRO A 208 15.20 -23.54 19.69
C PRO A 208 15.94 -22.24 20.02
N GLN A 209 15.18 -21.15 20.19
CA GLN A 209 15.71 -19.83 20.56
C GLN A 209 14.93 -19.23 21.75
N PRO A 210 15.04 -19.79 22.96
CA PRO A 210 14.15 -19.49 24.10
C PRO A 210 14.22 -18.04 24.63
N ALA A 211 15.25 -17.28 24.23
CA ALA A 211 15.41 -15.89 24.61
C ALA A 211 14.71 -14.91 23.63
N LEU A 212 14.14 -15.42 22.53
CA LEU A 212 13.55 -14.62 21.48
C LEU A 212 12.04 -14.84 21.37
N ARG A 213 11.34 -13.79 20.95
CA ARG A 213 9.92 -13.85 20.59
C ARG A 213 9.77 -14.43 19.19
N HIS A 214 9.09 -15.56 19.05
CA HIS A 214 8.88 -16.17 17.73
C HIS A 214 7.71 -15.55 16.96
N ASP A 215 6.83 -14.82 17.65
CA ASP A 215 5.63 -14.15 17.14
C ASP A 215 5.90 -12.77 16.53
N THR A 216 7.16 -12.34 16.49
CA THR A 216 7.60 -11.04 15.93
C THR A 216 8.76 -11.25 14.98
N SER A 217 8.92 -10.36 14.00
CA SER A 217 10.09 -10.39 13.12
C SER A 217 11.33 -9.84 13.84
N ASN A 218 12.33 -10.69 14.06
CA ASN A 218 13.53 -10.35 14.85
C ASN A 218 14.69 -9.91 13.93
N TYR A 219 15.20 -8.70 14.15
CA TYR A 219 16.35 -8.17 13.43
C TYR A 219 17.44 -7.69 14.38
N PRO A 220 18.74 -7.94 14.11
CA PRO A 220 19.82 -7.31 14.86
C PRO A 220 19.65 -5.79 14.84
N ASN A 221 19.72 -5.13 16.00
CA ASN A 221 19.47 -3.71 16.11
C ASN A 221 20.63 -2.89 15.51
N PRO A 222 20.47 -2.25 14.33
CA PRO A 222 21.53 -1.43 13.76
C PRO A 222 21.71 -0.10 14.52
N PHE A 223 20.77 0.24 15.39
CA PHE A 223 20.75 1.44 16.23
C PHE A 223 21.14 1.14 17.68
N HIS A 224 21.76 -0.01 17.95
CA HIS A 224 22.21 -0.33 19.30
C HIS A 224 23.19 0.74 19.80
N SER A 225 22.90 1.27 20.99
CA SER A 225 23.56 2.42 21.64
C SER A 225 23.47 3.75 20.88
N VAL A 226 22.65 3.85 19.83
CA VAL A 226 22.43 5.09 19.08
C VAL A 226 21.29 5.88 19.69
N THR A 227 21.53 7.15 20.00
CA THR A 227 20.52 8.11 20.49
C THR A 227 19.63 7.60 21.64
N PRO A 228 20.20 7.10 22.75
CA PRO A 228 19.43 6.45 23.81
C PRO A 228 18.41 7.35 24.52
N ALA A 229 18.54 8.67 24.38
CA ALA A 229 17.58 9.63 24.92
C ALA A 229 16.26 9.70 24.14
N THR A 230 16.24 9.26 22.87
CA THR A 230 15.08 9.43 21.97
C THR A 230 14.63 8.14 21.31
N PHE A 231 15.44 7.10 21.32
CA PHE A 231 15.09 5.77 20.83
C PHE A 231 15.02 4.79 22.01
N SER A 232 13.80 4.39 22.38
CA SER A 232 13.52 3.54 23.56
C SER A 232 14.29 2.22 23.51
N ASP A 233 14.44 1.66 22.32
CA ASP A 233 15.00 0.31 22.14
C ASP A 233 16.49 0.38 21.80
N SER A 234 17.15 1.52 22.07
CA SER A 234 18.58 1.71 21.81
C SER A 234 19.48 0.72 22.57
N GLN A 235 19.04 0.18 23.70
CA GLN A 235 19.82 -0.80 24.46
C GLN A 235 19.51 -2.25 24.06
N GLU A 236 18.51 -2.47 23.21
CA GLU A 236 18.16 -3.80 22.74
C GLU A 236 19.14 -4.26 21.67
N THR A 237 19.63 -5.50 21.76
CA THR A 237 20.50 -6.06 20.72
C THR A 237 19.72 -6.57 19.51
N VAL A 238 18.42 -6.82 19.70
CA VAL A 238 17.47 -7.31 18.68
C VAL A 238 16.22 -6.44 18.73
N LEU A 239 15.75 -5.99 17.57
CA LEU A 239 14.46 -5.35 17.41
C LEU A 239 13.41 -6.42 17.07
N ALA A 240 12.37 -6.48 17.89
CA ALA A 240 11.17 -7.27 17.63
C ALA A 240 10.14 -6.38 16.92
N LEU A 241 9.93 -6.63 15.62
CA LEU A 241 9.04 -5.84 14.78
C LEU A 241 7.72 -6.59 14.53
N CYS A 242 6.61 -5.87 14.61
CA CYS A 242 5.24 -6.36 14.35
C CYS A 242 4.59 -5.62 13.20
N ASP A 243 3.55 -6.20 12.59
CA ASP A 243 2.77 -5.53 11.56
C ASP A 243 2.32 -4.15 12.06
N GLY A 244 2.54 -3.12 11.25
CA GLY A 244 2.07 -1.78 11.59
C GLY A 244 0.55 -1.71 11.67
N GLY A 245 -0.16 -2.69 11.09
CA GLY A 245 -1.60 -2.82 11.25
C GLY A 245 -2.07 -3.06 12.69
N GLU A 246 -1.23 -3.62 13.54
CA GLU A 246 -1.58 -3.99 14.93
C GLU A 246 -1.84 -2.79 15.83
N ASP A 247 -1.36 -1.59 15.45
CA ASP A 247 -1.66 -0.34 16.14
C ASP A 247 -2.81 0.45 15.50
N GLY A 248 -3.53 -0.17 14.55
CA GLY A 248 -4.68 0.40 13.86
C GLY A 248 -4.33 1.24 12.63
N GLN A 249 -3.05 1.58 12.40
CA GLN A 249 -2.63 2.34 11.21
C GLN A 249 -2.39 1.44 9.99
N ILE A 250 -3.45 0.78 9.54
CA ILE A 250 -3.39 -0.16 8.42
C ILE A 250 -2.96 0.51 7.10
N SER A 251 -3.14 1.81 6.95
CA SER A 251 -2.58 2.65 5.88
C SER A 251 -1.25 3.27 6.33
N PRO A 252 -0.14 3.08 5.60
CA PRO A 252 1.18 3.58 6.00
C PRO A 252 1.35 5.09 5.73
N LEU A 253 0.59 5.92 6.45
CA LEU A 253 0.55 7.37 6.28
C LEU A 253 1.68 8.09 7.00
N GLN A 254 2.09 7.61 8.18
CA GLN A 254 3.14 8.24 8.99
C GLN A 254 4.47 8.46 8.22
N PRO A 255 4.98 7.50 7.41
CA PRO A 255 6.16 7.75 6.59
C PRO A 255 5.99 8.94 5.63
N MET A 256 4.79 9.19 5.12
CA MET A 256 4.54 10.32 4.19
C MET A 256 4.54 11.69 4.87
N LEU A 257 4.55 11.73 6.22
CA LEU A 257 4.54 12.96 7.01
C LEU A 257 5.95 13.42 7.42
N VAL A 258 7.01 12.73 7.01
CA VAL A 258 8.38 13.18 7.28
C VAL A 258 8.65 14.48 6.51
N PRO A 259 8.92 15.63 7.17
CA PRO A 259 8.99 16.94 6.51
C PRO A 259 10.00 17.01 5.37
N ASP A 260 11.15 16.35 5.51
CA ASP A 260 12.20 16.32 4.48
C ASP A 260 11.76 15.62 3.18
N ARG A 261 10.71 14.79 3.22
CA ARG A 261 10.11 14.21 2.01
C ARG A 261 9.28 15.22 1.24
N ASN A 262 8.87 16.33 1.87
CA ASN A 262 8.14 17.44 1.27
C ASN A 262 6.93 16.98 0.43
N ILE A 263 6.16 16.02 0.95
CA ILE A 263 4.96 15.48 0.28
C ILE A 263 3.87 16.53 0.24
N ASP A 264 3.30 16.76 -0.94
CA ASP A 264 2.20 17.70 -1.17
C ASP A 264 0.84 17.05 -1.09
N VAL A 265 0.76 15.84 -1.62
CA VAL A 265 -0.48 15.08 -1.75
C VAL A 265 -0.16 13.60 -1.51
N ILE A 266 -1.04 12.94 -0.76
CA ILE A 266 -1.02 11.49 -0.58
C ILE A 266 -2.26 10.93 -1.24
N LEU A 267 -2.10 9.96 -2.14
CA LEU A 267 -3.18 9.09 -2.56
C LEU A 267 -3.23 7.90 -1.62
N ALA A 268 -4.22 7.89 -0.72
CA ALA A 268 -4.41 6.81 0.24
C ALA A 268 -5.39 5.78 -0.33
N ILE A 269 -4.83 4.66 -0.78
CA ILE A 269 -5.57 3.52 -1.32
C ILE A 269 -5.94 2.63 -0.15
N ASP A 270 -7.23 2.56 0.16
CA ASP A 270 -7.71 1.87 1.35
C ASP A 270 -8.52 0.62 0.99
N GLY A 271 -7.88 -0.54 1.04
CA GLY A 271 -8.48 -1.87 0.87
C GLY A 271 -8.77 -2.60 2.19
N THR A 272 -8.95 -1.89 3.31
CA THR A 272 -9.24 -2.51 4.61
C THR A 272 -10.61 -3.19 4.66
N ASN A 273 -10.84 -3.92 5.75
CA ASN A 273 -12.10 -4.54 6.12
C ASN A 273 -12.49 -4.01 7.51
N ASP A 274 -12.94 -2.76 7.55
CA ASP A 274 -13.28 -2.05 8.79
C ASP A 274 -14.72 -2.35 9.22
N ALA A 275 -15.65 -2.39 8.26
CA ALA A 275 -17.07 -2.64 8.50
C ALA A 275 -17.69 -3.40 7.31
N ASP A 276 -18.35 -4.53 7.59
CA ASP A 276 -19.04 -5.36 6.58
C ASP A 276 -18.19 -5.72 5.35
N GLY A 277 -16.87 -5.89 5.53
CA GLY A 277 -15.97 -6.22 4.43
C GLY A 277 -15.38 -5.02 3.68
N PHE A 278 -15.76 -3.80 4.04
CA PHE A 278 -15.40 -2.56 3.36
C PHE A 278 -14.55 -1.62 4.25
N ALA A 279 -13.82 -0.71 3.61
CA ALA A 279 -13.10 0.37 4.27
C ALA A 279 -14.08 1.41 4.86
N ALA A 280 -13.86 1.79 6.12
CA ALA A 280 -14.71 2.71 6.88
C ALA A 280 -13.91 3.84 7.55
N GLY A 281 -12.65 4.04 7.15
CA GLY A 281 -11.78 5.13 7.61
C GLY A 281 -11.09 4.87 8.95
N ALA A 282 -11.14 3.63 9.48
CA ALA A 282 -10.57 3.29 10.78
C ALA A 282 -9.07 3.63 10.85
N SER A 283 -8.32 3.35 9.78
CA SER A 283 -6.90 3.65 9.73
C SER A 283 -6.58 5.15 9.74
N LEU A 284 -7.45 5.99 9.15
CA LEU A 284 -7.28 7.44 9.14
C LEU A 284 -7.53 8.00 10.54
N ILE A 285 -8.54 7.47 11.25
CA ILE A 285 -8.84 7.81 12.65
C ILE A 285 -7.64 7.46 13.54
N ALA A 286 -7.15 6.22 13.46
CA ALA A 286 -6.00 5.77 14.24
C ALA A 286 -4.75 6.63 13.97
N THR A 287 -4.51 7.00 12.70
CA THR A 287 -3.42 7.91 12.34
C THR A 287 -3.63 9.28 12.99
N GLN A 288 -4.83 9.86 12.93
CA GLN A 288 -5.15 11.14 13.55
C GLN A 288 -4.91 11.13 15.07
N GLU A 289 -5.35 10.08 15.76
CA GLU A 289 -5.16 9.91 17.21
C GLU A 289 -3.68 9.76 17.57
N ARG A 290 -2.94 8.92 16.82
CA ARG A 290 -1.51 8.73 17.04
C ARG A 290 -0.73 10.03 16.85
N MET A 291 -1.12 10.84 15.86
CA MET A 291 -0.49 12.12 15.58
C MET A 291 -0.71 13.17 16.68
N GLN A 292 -1.52 12.89 17.71
CA GLN A 292 -1.61 13.68 18.95
C GLN A 292 -0.58 13.24 20.01
N ILE A 293 -0.10 12.01 19.93
CA ILE A 293 0.82 11.40 20.91
C ILE A 293 2.28 11.49 20.41
N PHE A 294 2.52 11.12 19.14
CA PHE A 294 3.85 11.06 18.53
C PHE A 294 4.08 12.26 17.58
N VAL A 295 4.10 13.46 18.16
CA VAL A 295 4.12 14.74 17.42
C VAL A 295 5.49 15.19 16.92
N ARG A 296 6.60 14.66 17.46
CA ARG A 296 7.92 15.27 17.26
C ARG A 296 8.50 14.97 15.88
N GLY A 297 8.69 16.02 15.09
CA GLY A 297 9.44 15.97 13.83
C GLY A 297 8.63 15.54 12.61
N LEU A 298 7.31 15.36 12.72
CA LEU A 298 6.41 15.06 11.61
C LEU A 298 5.60 16.29 11.21
N ALA A 299 5.30 16.41 9.91
CA ALA A 299 4.30 17.35 9.41
C ALA A 299 2.93 17.00 9.98
N ALA A 300 2.03 17.99 10.03
CA ALA A 300 0.69 17.74 10.52
C ALA A 300 -0.08 16.75 9.62
N PHE A 301 -0.96 15.96 10.22
CA PHE A 301 -1.92 15.14 9.49
C PHE A 301 -3.19 15.97 9.24
N PRO A 302 -3.82 15.91 8.04
CA PRO A 302 -5.09 16.58 7.80
C PRO A 302 -6.18 16.03 8.74
N PRO A 303 -7.10 16.87 9.22
CA PRO A 303 -8.20 16.39 10.05
C PRO A 303 -9.09 15.44 9.25
N VAL A 304 -9.66 14.47 9.96
CA VAL A 304 -10.63 13.48 9.46
C VAL A 304 -11.74 13.29 10.51
N PRO A 305 -12.91 12.75 10.15
CA PRO A 305 -13.95 12.44 11.13
C PRO A 305 -13.39 11.57 12.27
N PRO A 306 -13.71 11.83 13.53
CA PRO A 306 -13.14 11.08 14.65
C PRO A 306 -13.82 9.72 14.90
N THR A 307 -14.85 9.37 14.12
CA THR A 307 -15.62 8.13 14.30
C THR A 307 -15.96 7.51 12.96
N LEU A 308 -16.14 6.18 12.93
CA LEU A 308 -16.57 5.44 11.73
C LEU A 308 -17.92 5.95 11.19
N ALA A 309 -18.83 6.36 12.08
CA ALA A 309 -20.12 6.94 11.67
C ALA A 309 -19.94 8.23 10.86
N GLY A 310 -18.91 9.03 11.16
CA GLY A 310 -18.57 10.22 10.39
C GLY A 310 -18.05 9.92 8.98
N PHE A 311 -17.59 8.69 8.72
CA PHE A 311 -17.11 8.24 7.41
C PHE A 311 -18.21 7.65 6.50
N ALA A 312 -19.43 7.44 7.00
CA ALA A 312 -20.47 6.70 6.28
C ALA A 312 -20.75 7.20 4.85
N ASN A 313 -20.63 8.51 4.60
CA ASN A 313 -20.81 9.12 3.26
C ASN A 313 -19.50 9.44 2.54
N LEU A 314 -18.35 9.16 3.16
CA LEU A 314 -17.02 9.49 2.64
C LEU A 314 -16.29 8.29 2.04
N THR A 315 -16.88 7.09 2.17
CA THR A 315 -16.29 5.81 1.75
C THR A 315 -16.88 5.27 0.44
N ALA A 316 -18.04 5.78 0.00
CA ALA A 316 -18.67 5.36 -1.26
C ALA A 316 -18.08 6.02 -2.51
N GLN A 317 -17.16 6.97 -2.33
CA GLN A 317 -16.51 7.73 -3.40
C GLN A 317 -15.15 8.26 -2.94
N PRO A 318 -14.30 8.75 -3.85
CA PRO A 318 -13.10 9.47 -3.47
C PRO A 318 -13.44 10.68 -2.58
N THR A 319 -12.62 10.94 -1.56
CA THR A 319 -12.80 12.10 -0.66
C THR A 319 -11.47 12.81 -0.45
N PHE A 320 -11.48 14.14 -0.43
CA PHE A 320 -10.31 14.96 -0.15
C PHE A 320 -10.32 15.46 1.30
N PHE A 321 -9.24 15.23 2.03
CA PHE A 321 -9.04 15.77 3.38
C PHE A 321 -7.91 16.78 3.41
N GLY A 322 -8.05 17.79 4.28
CA GLY A 322 -7.05 18.85 4.43
C GLY A 322 -7.13 19.96 3.37
N CYS A 323 -8.30 20.17 2.77
CA CYS A 323 -8.46 21.19 1.74
C CYS A 323 -8.53 22.62 2.28
N LEU A 324 -8.82 22.81 3.56
CA LEU A 324 -8.84 24.15 4.15
C LEU A 324 -7.41 24.63 4.46
N PRO A 325 -7.15 25.94 4.46
CA PRO A 325 -5.87 26.49 4.90
C PRO A 325 -5.57 26.06 6.33
N ALA A 326 -4.29 25.84 6.68
CA ALA A 326 -3.87 25.41 8.02
C ALA A 326 -4.56 26.20 9.16
N SER A 327 -4.73 27.51 9.00
CA SER A 327 -5.40 28.40 9.98
C SER A 327 -6.86 28.06 10.35
N HIS A 328 -7.57 27.20 9.61
CA HIS A 328 -9.01 26.91 9.86
C HIS A 328 -9.27 25.56 10.54
N ASN A 329 -8.24 24.74 10.75
CA ASN A 329 -8.42 23.31 11.08
C ASN A 329 -7.87 22.89 12.44
N GLY A 330 -7.72 23.82 13.39
CA GLY A 330 -7.07 23.51 14.67
C GLY A 330 -5.64 22.98 14.51
N TYR A 331 -4.99 23.37 13.40
CA TYR A 331 -3.59 23.03 13.15
C TYR A 331 -2.75 23.57 14.30
N ASP A 332 -1.93 22.69 14.84
CA ASP A 332 -0.81 23.08 15.66
C ASP A 332 0.16 23.90 14.80
N GLU A 333 0.14 25.22 14.97
CA GLU A 333 1.02 26.18 14.28
C GLU A 333 2.51 25.90 14.53
N THR A 334 2.85 25.04 15.49
CA THR A 334 4.23 24.61 15.74
C THR A 334 4.74 23.57 14.73
N ARG A 335 3.88 23.05 13.85
CA ARG A 335 4.25 22.03 12.85
C ARG A 335 4.20 22.56 11.41
N PRO A 336 5.06 22.04 10.51
CA PRO A 336 4.92 22.28 9.08
C PRO A 336 3.54 21.83 8.57
N ALA A 337 3.02 22.57 7.59
CA ALA A 337 1.78 22.21 6.91
C ALA A 337 1.87 20.78 6.33
N GLY A 338 0.83 19.98 6.55
CA GLY A 338 0.75 18.62 6.07
C GLY A 338 0.35 18.50 4.60
N PRO A 339 0.56 17.32 4.00
CA PRO A 339 0.01 17.02 2.69
C PRO A 339 -1.52 17.05 2.71
N MET A 340 -2.11 17.23 1.54
CA MET A 340 -3.52 16.90 1.34
C MET A 340 -3.68 15.39 1.14
N LEU A 341 -4.80 14.83 1.58
CA LEU A 341 -5.10 13.41 1.39
C LEU A 341 -6.20 13.24 0.33
N VAL A 342 -5.93 12.45 -0.70
CA VAL A 342 -6.93 11.92 -1.63
C VAL A 342 -7.21 10.48 -1.20
N TYR A 343 -8.34 10.27 -0.54
CA TYR A 343 -8.76 8.98 -0.03
C TYR A 343 -9.50 8.19 -1.11
N LEU A 344 -9.02 6.97 -1.40
CA LEU A 344 -9.53 6.05 -2.41
C LEU A 344 -9.94 4.71 -1.75
N PRO A 345 -11.14 4.65 -1.17
CA PRO A 345 -11.59 3.49 -0.39
C PRO A 345 -12.21 2.39 -1.25
N ASN A 346 -11.97 1.13 -0.86
CA ASN A 346 -12.85 0.00 -1.13
C ASN A 346 -14.03 0.03 -0.16
N GLY A 347 -14.87 1.07 -0.25
CA GLY A 347 -15.75 1.46 0.85
C GLY A 347 -17.24 1.20 0.64
N ALA A 348 -17.64 0.66 -0.51
CA ALA A 348 -19.04 0.38 -0.81
C ALA A 348 -19.19 -0.69 -1.92
N PRO A 349 -20.36 -1.34 -2.02
CA PRO A 349 -20.73 -2.15 -3.18
C PRO A 349 -20.68 -1.35 -4.49
N SER A 350 -20.56 -2.07 -5.62
CA SER A 350 -20.57 -1.44 -6.94
C SER A 350 -21.84 -0.64 -7.20
N ARG A 351 -21.69 0.57 -7.73
CA ARG A 351 -22.81 1.47 -8.01
C ARG A 351 -23.75 0.96 -9.11
N ASP A 352 -23.24 0.12 -10.00
CA ASP A 352 -24.00 -0.52 -11.08
C ASP A 352 -24.80 -1.75 -10.60
N GLY A 353 -24.74 -2.10 -9.32
CA GLY A 353 -25.39 -3.28 -8.75
C GLY A 353 -24.70 -4.61 -9.04
N SER A 354 -23.51 -4.58 -9.67
CA SER A 354 -22.71 -5.80 -9.85
C SER A 354 -22.24 -6.37 -8.50
N PRO A 355 -21.98 -7.69 -8.42
CA PRO A 355 -21.46 -8.30 -7.19
C PRO A 355 -20.17 -7.60 -6.70
N PRO A 356 -19.99 -7.40 -5.39
CA PRO A 356 -18.81 -6.73 -4.85
C PRO A 356 -17.61 -7.69 -4.81
N LEU A 357 -16.99 -7.95 -5.97
CA LEU A 357 -15.85 -8.87 -6.12
C LEU A 357 -14.65 -8.49 -5.24
N THR A 358 -14.49 -7.21 -4.94
CA THR A 358 -13.44 -6.67 -4.06
C THR A 358 -13.73 -6.85 -2.57
N ASN A 359 -14.97 -7.21 -2.19
CA ASN A 359 -15.34 -7.47 -0.81
C ASN A 359 -15.09 -8.96 -0.47
N THR A 360 -13.88 -9.24 0.00
CA THR A 360 -13.43 -10.57 0.41
C THR A 360 -12.81 -10.53 1.81
N SER A 361 -12.71 -11.67 2.48
CA SER A 361 -12.11 -11.74 3.82
C SER A 361 -10.63 -11.38 3.79
N THR A 362 -10.11 -10.76 4.85
CA THR A 362 -8.66 -10.53 4.99
C THR A 362 -7.89 -11.85 5.03
N PHE A 363 -8.53 -12.91 5.52
CA PHE A 363 -7.96 -14.26 5.63
C PHE A 363 -8.28 -15.14 4.42
N GLN A 364 -8.81 -14.58 3.32
CA GLN A 364 -8.90 -15.33 2.08
C GLN A 364 -7.49 -15.46 1.51
N GLU A 365 -6.94 -16.67 1.61
CA GLU A 365 -5.56 -16.97 1.21
C GLU A 365 -5.44 -17.47 -0.24
N THR A 366 -6.57 -17.73 -0.91
CA THR A 366 -6.57 -18.19 -2.30
C THR A 366 -7.55 -17.45 -3.19
N TYR A 367 -7.13 -17.25 -4.45
CA TYR A 367 -7.92 -16.65 -5.51
C TYR A 367 -7.65 -17.38 -6.82
N THR A 368 -8.69 -17.56 -7.62
CA THR A 368 -8.58 -18.00 -9.01
C THR A 368 -8.16 -16.84 -9.92
N ALA A 369 -7.63 -17.16 -11.10
CA ALA A 369 -7.30 -16.15 -12.11
C ALA A 369 -8.52 -15.29 -12.51
N ASP A 370 -9.71 -15.89 -12.60
CA ASP A 370 -10.95 -15.19 -12.94
C ASP A 370 -11.37 -14.21 -11.82
N GLU A 371 -11.25 -14.61 -10.55
CA GLU A 371 -11.50 -13.72 -9.41
C GLU A 371 -10.53 -12.55 -9.38
N MET A 372 -9.22 -12.81 -9.58
CA MET A 372 -8.22 -11.75 -9.68
C MET A 372 -8.54 -10.77 -10.81
N GLN A 373 -8.81 -11.28 -12.01
CA GLN A 373 -9.11 -10.45 -13.17
C GLN A 373 -10.39 -9.62 -12.95
N GLY A 374 -11.40 -10.21 -12.32
CA GLY A 374 -12.64 -9.53 -11.94
C GLY A 374 -12.42 -8.42 -10.90
N MET A 375 -11.65 -8.69 -9.85
CA MET A 375 -11.28 -7.70 -8.84
C MET A 375 -10.47 -6.54 -9.42
N LEU A 376 -9.49 -6.82 -10.30
CA LEU A 376 -8.70 -5.80 -10.99
C LEU A 376 -9.59 -4.90 -11.86
N ALA A 377 -10.55 -5.47 -12.57
CA ALA A 377 -11.49 -4.73 -13.41
C ALA A 377 -12.43 -3.85 -12.57
N GLN A 378 -13.03 -4.41 -11.51
CA GLN A 378 -13.91 -3.66 -10.61
C GLN A 378 -13.16 -2.52 -9.91
N THR A 379 -11.94 -2.78 -9.45
CA THR A 379 -11.12 -1.75 -8.80
C THR A 379 -10.71 -0.64 -9.78
N PHE A 380 -10.44 -0.97 -11.04
CA PHE A 380 -10.19 0.03 -12.07
C PHE A 380 -11.38 0.99 -12.23
N THR A 381 -12.62 0.47 -12.19
CA THR A 381 -13.83 1.29 -12.19
C THR A 381 -13.90 2.16 -10.93
N ILE A 382 -13.72 1.60 -9.74
CA ILE A 382 -13.72 2.34 -8.46
C ILE A 382 -12.72 3.52 -8.50
N ALA A 383 -11.51 3.29 -9.02
CA ALA A 383 -10.46 4.30 -9.11
C ALA A 383 -10.72 5.40 -10.15
N THR A 384 -11.59 5.15 -11.14
CA THR A 384 -11.81 6.06 -12.29
C THR A 384 -13.22 6.64 -12.39
N GLN A 385 -14.17 6.18 -11.56
CA GLN A 385 -15.56 6.63 -11.61
C GLN A 385 -15.82 7.97 -10.90
N GLY A 386 -14.98 8.40 -9.95
CA GLY A 386 -15.23 9.63 -9.18
C GLY A 386 -16.50 9.56 -8.31
N ALA A 387 -17.17 10.68 -8.07
CA ALA A 387 -18.45 10.79 -7.37
C ALA A 387 -19.65 10.45 -8.28
N GLU A 388 -20.80 10.17 -7.69
CA GLU A 388 -22.06 10.18 -8.45
C GLU A 388 -22.48 11.64 -8.70
N VAL A 389 -22.82 11.99 -9.94
CA VAL A 389 -23.19 13.36 -10.32
C VAL A 389 -24.42 13.32 -11.20
N ASP A 390 -25.48 14.02 -10.79
CA ASP A 390 -26.74 14.15 -11.55
C ASP A 390 -27.36 12.81 -12.00
N GLY A 391 -27.24 11.77 -11.16
CA GLY A 391 -27.73 10.41 -11.44
C GLY A 391 -26.85 9.60 -12.41
N ALA A 392 -25.72 10.14 -12.85
CA ALA A 392 -24.68 9.38 -13.54
C ALA A 392 -23.75 8.69 -12.54
N LEU A 393 -23.49 7.40 -12.76
CA LEU A 393 -22.63 6.59 -11.89
C LEU A 393 -21.15 7.04 -11.90
N GLU A 394 -20.76 7.78 -12.94
CA GLU A 394 -19.40 8.31 -13.12
C GLU A 394 -19.40 9.85 -13.20
N ASP A 395 -18.45 10.48 -12.51
CA ASP A 395 -18.12 11.90 -12.68
C ASP A 395 -17.16 12.08 -13.87
N GLY A 396 -17.66 12.68 -14.94
CA GLY A 396 -16.86 13.01 -16.13
C GLY A 396 -15.70 14.00 -15.88
N GLU A 397 -15.73 14.73 -14.76
CA GLU A 397 -14.67 15.65 -14.35
C GLU A 397 -13.66 15.02 -13.37
N TRP A 398 -13.85 13.76 -12.95
CA TRP A 398 -13.02 13.12 -11.92
C TRP A 398 -11.52 13.25 -12.19
N ALA A 399 -11.08 12.97 -13.41
CA ALA A 399 -9.67 13.09 -13.77
C ALA A 399 -9.13 14.53 -13.63
N ALA A 400 -9.96 15.54 -13.91
CA ALA A 400 -9.60 16.93 -13.69
C ALA A 400 -9.58 17.28 -12.19
N CYS A 401 -10.52 16.76 -11.41
CA CYS A 401 -10.56 16.94 -9.95
C CYS A 401 -9.36 16.31 -9.26
N LEU A 402 -8.98 15.10 -9.66
CA LEU A 402 -7.76 14.45 -9.19
C LEU A 402 -6.50 15.25 -9.57
N ALA A 403 -6.45 15.80 -10.79
CA ALA A 403 -5.35 16.68 -11.21
C ALA A 403 -5.28 17.96 -10.36
N CYS A 404 -6.42 18.60 -10.11
CA CYS A 404 -6.53 19.79 -9.24
C CYS A 404 -6.03 19.48 -7.82
N ALA A 405 -6.40 18.32 -7.30
CA ALA A 405 -5.96 17.87 -6.00
C ALA A 405 -4.43 17.72 -5.93
N VAL A 406 -3.84 17.06 -6.94
CA VAL A 406 -2.40 16.81 -7.00
C VAL A 406 -1.57 18.09 -7.02
N VAL A 407 -2.07 19.16 -7.66
CA VAL A 407 -1.33 20.43 -7.76
C VAL A 407 -1.69 21.46 -6.68
N ASP A 408 -2.67 21.18 -5.81
CA ASP A 408 -3.26 22.19 -4.93
C ASP A 408 -2.23 22.85 -4.00
N ARG A 409 -1.44 22.05 -3.28
CA ARG A 409 -0.39 22.58 -2.39
C ARG A 409 0.70 23.34 -3.15
N ALA A 410 1.09 22.85 -4.32
CA ALA A 410 2.08 23.54 -5.17
C ALA A 410 1.57 24.90 -5.68
N ARG A 411 0.28 25.01 -6.01
CA ARG A 411 -0.38 26.27 -6.37
C ARG A 411 -0.50 27.22 -5.17
N ALA A 412 -0.87 26.69 -4.01
CA ALA A 412 -1.02 27.47 -2.79
C ALA A 412 0.31 28.14 -2.38
N ARG A 413 1.45 27.44 -2.51
CA ARG A 413 2.80 28.03 -2.29
C ARG A 413 3.11 29.20 -3.21
N GLN A 414 2.51 29.23 -4.39
CA GLN A 414 2.67 30.30 -5.38
C GLN A 414 1.64 31.42 -5.19
N GLY A 415 0.77 31.35 -4.17
CA GLY A 415 -0.30 32.32 -3.94
C GLY A 415 -1.48 32.21 -4.91
N VAL A 416 -1.56 31.13 -5.68
CA VAL A 416 -2.63 30.92 -6.67
C VAL A 416 -3.85 30.33 -5.97
N LYS A 417 -4.96 31.08 -5.97
CA LYS A 417 -6.25 30.62 -5.41
C LYS A 417 -6.93 29.59 -6.32
N ARG A 418 -7.75 28.72 -5.72
CA ARG A 418 -8.64 27.82 -6.46
C ARG A 418 -9.62 28.63 -7.31
N SER A 419 -9.90 28.16 -8.52
CA SER A 419 -10.80 28.79 -9.49
C SER A 419 -11.19 27.79 -10.58
N GLY A 420 -12.27 28.09 -11.31
CA GLY A 420 -12.77 27.26 -12.41
C GLY A 420 -13.08 25.83 -11.95
N VAL A 421 -12.69 24.84 -12.76
CA VAL A 421 -12.88 23.41 -12.46
C VAL A 421 -12.30 23.00 -11.10
N CYS A 422 -11.18 23.60 -10.67
CA CYS A 422 -10.63 23.27 -9.36
C CYS A 422 -11.44 23.87 -8.20
N GLY A 423 -12.27 24.89 -8.43
CA GLY A 423 -13.23 25.34 -7.42
C GLY A 423 -14.33 24.31 -7.23
N THR A 424 -15.02 23.95 -8.32
CA THR A 424 -16.14 22.99 -8.30
C THR A 424 -15.72 21.60 -7.84
N CYS A 425 -14.53 21.14 -8.21
CA CYS A 425 -13.98 19.87 -7.73
C CYS A 425 -13.81 19.86 -6.20
N PHE A 426 -13.36 20.96 -5.60
CA PHE A 426 -13.19 21.02 -4.16
C PHE A 426 -14.51 21.17 -3.41
N GLU A 427 -15.51 21.83 -4.01
CA GLU A 427 -16.89 21.80 -3.48
C GLU A 427 -17.48 20.38 -3.48
N ARG A 428 -17.13 19.56 -4.49
CA ARG A 428 -17.65 18.20 -4.65
C ARG A 428 -16.95 17.16 -3.78
N TYR A 429 -15.63 17.22 -3.68
CA TYR A 429 -14.82 16.14 -3.08
C TYR A 429 -14.25 16.49 -1.72
N CYS A 430 -14.23 17.77 -1.31
CA CYS A 430 -13.64 18.14 -0.04
C CYS A 430 -14.54 17.82 1.15
N TRP A 431 -13.97 17.21 2.18
CA TRP A 431 -14.59 17.15 3.50
C TRP A 431 -14.31 18.44 4.29
N GLU A 432 -15.36 19.12 4.75
CA GLU A 432 -15.28 20.44 5.40
C GLU A 432 -15.25 20.40 6.94
N GLY A 433 -15.40 19.23 7.57
CA GLY A 433 -15.44 19.09 9.04
C GLY A 433 -16.81 18.72 9.56
#